data_AF-X1UK38-F1
#
_entry.id   AF-X1UK38-F1
#
_cell.length_a   1.000
_cell.length_b   1.000
_cell.length_c   1.000
_cell.angle_alpha   90.00
_cell.angle_beta   90.00
_cell.angle_gamma   90.00
#
_symmetry.space_group_name_H-M   'P 1'
#
loop_
_entity.id
_entity.type
_entity.pdbx_description
1 polymer ?
#
loop_
_entity_poly.entity_id
_entity_poly.type
_entity_poly.pdbx_seq_one_letter_code
_entity_poly.pdbx_strand_id
1 'polypeptide(L)'
;AIDGSIHISWGHQDTWFNEDGNKQDDFPVHFDSSIEWVPYKFACDVLIGGDYGPDYDLYAKIEGVPGPDIFAPTLLNVLDVLGAAEFLNFGITSYEKV
;
A
#
# COMPACT_ATOMS: atom_id res chain seq x y z
N ALA A 1 15.82 14.25 8.59
CA ALA A 1 14.47 13.68 8.66
C ALA A 1 13.62 14.30 7.57
N ILE A 2 12.62 13.59 7.07
CA ILE A 2 11.73 14.06 6.01
C ILE A 2 10.30 13.60 6.26
N ASP A 3 9.35 14.51 6.07
CA ASP A 3 7.92 14.24 6.16
C ASP A 3 7.35 13.96 4.77
N GLY A 4 6.35 13.08 4.70
CA GLY A 4 5.60 12.79 3.50
C GLY A 4 4.28 12.09 3.82
N SER A 5 3.66 11.49 2.81
CA SER A 5 2.52 10.61 2.97
C SER A 5 2.75 9.30 2.23
N ILE A 6 2.23 8.19 2.77
CA ILE A 6 2.11 6.93 2.03
C ILE A 6 0.72 6.91 1.44
N HIS A 7 0.69 6.97 0.11
CA HIS A 7 -0.52 6.84 -0.69
C HIS A 7 -0.74 5.37 -0.99
N ILE A 8 -1.96 4.89 -0.79
CA ILE A 8 -2.33 3.50 -1.01
C ILE A 8 -3.56 3.44 -1.89
N SER A 9 -3.51 2.53 -2.86
CA SER A 9 -4.60 2.27 -3.77
C SER A 9 -4.64 0.79 -4.13
N TRP A 10 -5.75 0.39 -4.75
CA TRP A 10 -5.87 -0.88 -5.44
C TRP A 10 -6.20 -0.59 -6.89
N GLY A 11 -5.90 -1.54 -7.76
CA GLY A 11 -6.01 -1.30 -9.18
C GLY A 11 -5.68 -2.52 -10.00
N HIS A 12 -5.74 -2.36 -11.31
CA HIS A 12 -5.33 -3.39 -12.26
C HIS A 12 -4.07 -3.01 -13.02
N GLN A 13 -3.29 -4.02 -13.37
CA GLN A 13 -2.10 -3.88 -14.20
C GLN A 13 -2.46 -4.06 -15.67
N ASP A 14 -2.16 -3.05 -16.49
CA ASP A 14 -2.11 -3.17 -17.95
C ASP A 14 -0.71 -2.83 -18.49
N THR A 15 -0.59 -1.88 -19.42
CA THR A 15 0.70 -1.25 -19.77
C THR A 15 1.28 -0.48 -18.56
N TRP A 16 0.43 0.03 -17.67
CA TRP A 16 0.77 0.71 -16.42
C TRP A 16 -0.13 0.20 -15.29
N PHE A 17 0.20 0.54 -14.04
CA PHE A 17 -0.71 0.26 -12.93
C PHE A 17 -1.81 1.33 -12.90
N ASN A 18 -3.06 0.93 -13.11
CA ASN A 18 -4.22 1.81 -13.08
C ASN A 18 -4.80 1.82 -11.66
N GLU A 19 -4.68 2.94 -10.96
CA GLU A 19 -5.20 3.14 -9.60
C GLU A 19 -6.74 3.26 -9.57
N ASP A 20 -7.47 2.17 -9.82
CA ASP A 20 -8.94 2.15 -9.95
C ASP A 20 -9.69 2.51 -8.67
N GLY A 21 -9.11 2.18 -7.52
CA GLY A 21 -9.68 2.51 -6.24
C GLY A 21 -9.81 4.01 -6.00
N ASN A 22 -9.11 4.84 -6.79
CA ASN A 22 -8.85 6.23 -6.45
C ASN A 22 -8.15 6.33 -5.08
N LYS A 23 -7.74 7.51 -4.65
CA LYS A 23 -7.08 7.70 -3.35
C LYS A 23 -7.95 7.19 -2.19
N GLN A 24 -7.60 6.04 -1.61
CA GLN A 24 -8.33 5.45 -0.50
C GLN A 24 -7.97 6.15 0.81
N ASP A 25 -6.68 6.41 1.01
CA ASP A 25 -6.18 7.14 2.17
C ASP A 25 -4.78 7.70 1.92
N ASP A 26 -4.38 8.65 2.76
CA ASP A 26 -3.01 9.17 2.86
C ASP A 26 -2.54 9.00 4.30
N PHE A 27 -1.48 8.22 4.50
CA PHE A 27 -0.91 8.02 5.83
C PHE A 27 0.27 8.97 6.02
N PRO A 28 0.18 9.99 6.90
CA PRO A 28 1.31 10.84 7.22
C PRO A 28 2.46 10.01 7.77
N VAL A 29 3.64 10.18 7.22
CA VAL A 29 4.84 9.44 7.61
C VAL A 29 6.00 10.39 7.87
N HIS A 30 6.72 10.10 8.94
CA HIS A 30 7.98 10.75 9.28
C HIS A 30 9.12 9.75 9.10
N PHE A 31 10.11 10.09 8.28
CA PHE A 31 11.33 9.31 8.11
C PHE A 31 12.49 10.01 8.82
N ASP A 32 13.01 9.40 9.89
CA ASP A 32 14.21 9.85 10.57
C ASP A 32 15.42 9.79 9.61
N SER A 33 16.34 10.76 9.73
CA SER A 33 17.60 10.66 9.00
C SER A 33 18.42 9.49 9.52
N SER A 34 18.78 8.57 8.64
CA SER A 34 19.62 7.42 8.94
C SER A 34 20.61 7.19 7.82
N ILE A 35 21.81 6.71 8.18
CA ILE A 35 22.80 6.17 7.22
C ILE A 35 22.62 4.66 7.01
N GLU A 36 21.84 4.02 7.86
CA GLU A 36 21.48 2.60 7.82
C GLU A 36 20.06 2.42 7.26
N TRP A 37 19.79 1.26 6.66
CA TRP A 37 18.42 0.89 6.26
C TRP A 37 17.55 0.60 7.48
N VAL A 38 16.53 1.43 7.70
CA VAL A 38 15.59 1.30 8.82
C VAL A 38 14.22 0.89 8.27
N PRO A 39 13.63 -0.23 8.72
CA PRO A 39 12.30 -0.62 8.28
C PRO A 39 11.22 0.24 8.95
N TYR A 40 10.32 0.79 8.15
CA TYR A 40 9.08 1.42 8.62
C TYR A 40 7.91 0.50 8.26
N LYS A 41 7.01 0.26 9.22
CA LYS A 41 5.86 -0.64 9.06
C LYS A 41 4.61 0.06 9.56
N PHE A 42 3.54 -0.09 8.81
CA PHE A 42 2.20 0.34 9.20
C PHE A 42 1.18 -0.65 8.62
N ALA A 43 -0.06 -0.59 9.12
CA ALA A 43 -1.18 -1.36 8.61
C ALA A 43 -2.36 -0.43 8.38
N CYS A 44 -3.17 -0.72 7.38
CA CYS A 44 -4.36 0.05 7.04
C CYS A 44 -5.43 -0.86 6.43
N ASP A 45 -6.69 -0.49 6.64
CA ASP A 45 -7.81 -1.12 5.95
C ASP A 45 -7.94 -0.52 4.55
N VAL A 46 -8.02 -1.38 3.54
CA VAL A 46 -8.25 -0.97 2.15
C VAL A 46 -9.61 -1.50 1.71
N LEU A 47 -10.54 -0.59 1.39
CA LEU A 47 -11.84 -0.99 0.86
C LEU A 47 -11.69 -1.31 -0.63
N ILE A 48 -11.75 -2.61 -0.95
CA ILE A 48 -11.72 -3.08 -2.34
C ILE A 48 -13.14 -3.00 -2.91
N GLY A 49 -13.35 -2.05 -3.83
CA GLY A 49 -14.68 -1.66 -4.33
C GLY A 49 -14.94 -1.97 -5.82
N GLY A 50 -14.12 -2.80 -6.47
CA GLY A 50 -14.19 -3.07 -7.91
C GLY A 50 -14.22 -4.55 -8.27
N ASP A 51 -14.05 -4.82 -9.57
CA ASP A 51 -13.87 -6.18 -10.07
C ASP A 51 -12.58 -6.78 -9.49
N TYR A 52 -12.55 -8.11 -9.37
CA TYR A 52 -11.40 -8.85 -8.87
C TYR A 52 -10.87 -9.78 -9.96
N GLY A 53 -9.58 -10.08 -9.94
CA GLY A 53 -8.98 -10.93 -10.95
C GLY A 53 -7.47 -11.05 -10.81
N PRO A 54 -6.83 -11.88 -11.66
CA PRO A 54 -5.38 -12.09 -11.63
C PRO A 54 -4.58 -10.83 -11.96
N ASP A 55 -5.21 -9.84 -12.60
CA ASP A 55 -4.56 -8.59 -12.98
C ASP A 55 -4.74 -7.49 -11.92
N TYR A 56 -5.44 -7.77 -10.81
CA TYR A 56 -5.66 -6.82 -9.71
C TYR A 56 -4.60 -6.99 -8.62
N ASP A 57 -4.04 -5.88 -8.16
CA ASP A 57 -3.04 -5.85 -7.09
C ASP A 57 -3.19 -4.60 -6.19
N LEU A 58 -2.49 -4.62 -5.06
CA LEU A 58 -2.33 -3.47 -4.17
C LEU A 58 -1.12 -2.64 -4.58
N TYR A 59 -1.25 -1.32 -4.47
CA TYR A 59 -0.20 -0.38 -4.80
C TYR A 59 0.02 0.63 -3.68
N ALA A 60 1.28 0.93 -3.40
CA ALA A 60 1.67 1.97 -2.47
C ALA A 60 2.80 2.84 -3.06
N LYS A 61 2.76 4.14 -2.78
CA LYS A 61 3.81 5.11 -3.13
C LYS A 61 3.99 6.13 -2.02
N ILE A 62 5.17 6.73 -1.96
CA ILE A 62 5.43 7.86 -1.05
C ILE A 62 5.18 9.16 -1.83
N GLU A 63 4.33 10.04 -1.30
CA GLU A 63 3.99 11.34 -1.86
C GLU A 63 4.36 12.47 -0.89
N GLY A 64 4.29 13.72 -1.36
CA GLY A 64 4.40 14.90 -0.49
C GLY A 64 5.77 15.17 0.12
N VAL A 65 6.82 14.47 -0.34
CA VAL A 65 8.20 14.58 0.16
C VAL A 65 8.85 15.86 -0.39
N PRO A 66 9.12 16.88 0.45
CA PRO A 66 9.70 18.13 -0.02
C PRO A 66 11.22 17.98 -0.22
N GLY A 67 11.69 17.98 -1.47
CA GLY A 67 13.13 17.94 -1.77
C GLY A 67 13.46 18.20 -3.24
N PRO A 68 14.70 18.63 -3.54
CA PRO A 68 15.17 18.86 -4.92
C PRO A 68 15.28 17.56 -5.75
N ASP A 69 15.28 16.40 -5.10
CA ASP A 69 15.45 15.06 -5.67
C ASP A 69 14.11 14.33 -5.94
N ILE A 70 13.08 15.05 -6.42
CA ILE A 70 11.85 14.41 -6.92
C ILE A 70 12.10 13.47 -8.12
N PHE A 71 13.31 13.53 -8.70
CA PHE A 71 13.82 12.64 -9.72
C PHE A 71 14.96 11.76 -9.17
N ALA A 72 14.70 10.97 -8.13
CA ALA A 72 15.61 9.91 -7.74
C ALA A 72 15.71 8.86 -8.88
N PRO A 73 16.89 8.25 -9.13
CA PRO A 73 16.98 7.09 -10.01
C PRO A 73 15.98 6.05 -9.53
N THR A 74 15.20 5.47 -10.46
CA THR A 74 14.05 4.61 -10.20
C THR A 74 14.29 3.68 -9.01
N LEU A 75 13.71 4.02 -7.86
CA LEU A 75 13.81 3.23 -6.65
C LEU A 75 12.78 2.10 -6.74
N LEU A 76 13.16 1.02 -7.42
CA LEU A 76 12.39 -0.22 -7.44
C LEU A 76 12.58 -0.95 -6.10
N ASN A 77 11.49 -1.52 -5.55
CA ASN A 77 11.48 -2.36 -4.32
C ASN A 77 11.76 -1.63 -2.99
N VAL A 78 11.44 -0.34 -2.86
CA VAL A 78 11.53 0.37 -1.56
C VAL A 78 10.29 0.11 -0.69
N LEU A 79 9.19 -0.30 -1.30
CA LEU A 79 7.94 -0.64 -0.62
C LEU A 79 7.62 -2.09 -0.91
N ASP A 80 7.33 -2.86 0.13
CA ASP A 80 6.80 -4.21 0.05
C ASP A 80 5.37 -4.17 0.60
N VAL A 81 4.39 -4.52 -0.23
CA VAL A 81 2.98 -4.51 0.13
C VAL A 81 2.56 -5.96 0.38
N LEU A 82 2.40 -6.29 1.65
CA LEU A 82 1.94 -7.62 2.05
C LEU A 82 0.42 -7.59 2.21
N GLY A 83 -0.29 -8.05 1.19
CA GLY A 83 -1.71 -8.33 1.26
C GLY A 83 -1.98 -9.52 2.18
N ALA A 84 -2.32 -9.26 3.45
CA ALA A 84 -2.85 -10.28 4.34
C ALA A 84 -4.38 -10.23 4.24
N ALA A 85 -5.01 -11.35 3.85
CA ALA A 85 -6.45 -11.48 3.95
C ALA A 85 -6.85 -11.55 5.44
N GLU A 86 -7.05 -10.40 6.06
CA GLU A 86 -7.64 -10.32 7.40
C GLU A 86 -9.15 -10.36 7.26
N PHE A 87 -9.71 -11.54 7.49
CA PHE A 87 -11.15 -11.74 7.61
C PHE A 87 -11.61 -11.20 8.97
N LEU A 88 -11.87 -9.89 9.04
CA LEU A 88 -12.46 -9.25 10.22
C LEU A 88 -13.99 -9.36 10.20
N ASN A 89 -14.61 -9.45 11.38
CA ASN A 89 -16.06 -9.59 11.55
C ASN A 89 -16.70 -10.88 10.99
N PHE A 90 -15.91 -11.94 10.80
CA PHE A 90 -16.44 -13.27 10.49
C PHE A 90 -16.66 -14.08 11.77
N GLY A 91 -17.77 -14.80 11.83
CA GLY A 91 -18.06 -15.78 12.88
C GLY A 91 -18.42 -17.12 12.25
N ILE A 92 -18.04 -18.23 12.89
CA ILE A 92 -18.49 -19.55 12.48
C ILE A 92 -20.00 -19.61 12.71
N THR A 93 -20.79 -19.63 11.63
CA THR A 93 -22.26 -19.73 11.72
C THR A 93 -22.73 -21.18 11.89
N SER A 94 -21.95 -22.15 11.43
CA SER A 94 -22.19 -23.59 11.65
C SER A 94 -20.90 -24.39 11.48
N TYR A 95 -20.80 -25.51 12.19
CA TYR A 95 -19.73 -26.50 12.04
C TYR A 95 -20.35 -27.91 12.08
N GLU A 96 -20.02 -28.74 11.09
CA GLU A 96 -20.33 -30.17 11.09
C GLU A 96 -19.03 -30.95 11.18
N LYS A 97 -18.94 -31.83 12.17
CA LYS A 97 -17.82 -32.75 12.31
C LYS A 97 -18.20 -34.08 11.68
N VAL A 98 -17.46 -34.46 10.63
CA VAL A 98 -17.49 -35.82 10.06
C VAL A 98 -16.68 -36.76 10.93
#